data_AF-A0A292E923-F1
#
_entry.id   AF-A0A292E923-F1
#
_cell.length_a   1.000
_cell.length_b   1.000
_cell.length_c   1.000
_cell.angle_alpha   90.00
_cell.angle_beta   90.00
_cell.angle_gamma   90.00
#
_symmetry.space_group_name_H-M   'P 1'
#
loop_
_entity.id
_entity.type
_entity.pdbx_description
1 polymer ?
#
loop_
_entity_poly.entity_id
_entity_poly.type
_entity_poly.pdbx_seq_one_letter_code
_entity_poly.pdbx_strand_id
1 'polypeptide(L)' 'MFSEIEERRRLADIDQRTLCQRAGVHETTYTARKSERRTLSERTINKLKRALDELIDEKRRALESAEAGR' A
#
# COMPACT_ATOMS: atom_id res chain seq x y z
N MET A 1 11.92 1.84 -2.20
CA MET A 1 12.32 0.88 -1.13
C MET A 1 11.12 0.52 -0.26
N PHE A 2 11.23 -0.37 0.75
CA PHE A 2 10.09 -0.66 1.66
C PHE A 2 9.68 0.57 2.50
N SER A 3 10.64 1.37 2.96
CA SER A 3 10.36 2.61 3.72
C SER A 3 9.53 3.62 2.93
N GLU A 4 9.78 3.72 1.62
CA GLU A 4 8.98 4.55 0.71
C GLU A 4 7.53 4.05 0.58
N ILE A 5 7.31 2.73 0.60
CA ILE A 5 5.94 2.17 0.62
C ILE A 5 5.23 2.56 1.92
N GLU A 6 5.93 2.49 3.06
CA GLU A 6 5.37 2.88 4.36
C GLU A 6 4.98 4.35 4.40
N GLU A 7 5.85 5.23 3.91
CA GLU A 7 5.61 6.68 3.88
C GLU A 7 4.40 7.00 2.99
N ARG A 8 4.40 6.52 1.75
CA ARG A 8 3.29 6.73 0.81
C ARG A 8 1.97 6.17 1.34
N ARG A 9 2.00 5.00 1.98
CA ARG A 9 0.83 4.40 2.63
C ARG A 9 0.27 5.31 3.72
N ARG A 10 1.12 5.88 4.58
CA ARG A 10 0.70 6.79 5.66
C ARG A 10 0.14 8.09 5.09
N LEU A 11 0.79 8.69 4.10
CA LEU A 11 0.32 9.92 3.44
C LEU A 11 -1.04 9.72 2.77
N ALA A 12 -1.26 8.56 2.16
CA ALA A 12 -2.53 8.21 1.54
C ALA A 12 -3.60 7.75 2.54
N ASP A 13 -3.26 7.62 3.83
CA ASP A 13 -4.13 7.09 4.87
C ASP A 13 -4.75 5.74 4.45
N ILE A 14 -3.89 4.79 4.11
CA ILE A 14 -4.25 3.43 3.70
C ILE A 14 -3.80 2.43 4.76
N ASP A 15 -4.69 1.56 5.21
CA ASP A 15 -4.33 0.53 6.20
C ASP A 15 -3.36 -0.52 5.64
N GLN A 16 -2.46 -1.01 6.52
CA GLN A 16 -1.55 -2.10 6.19
C GLN A 16 -2.32 -3.33 5.69
N ARG A 17 -3.43 -3.66 6.34
CA ARG A 17 -4.28 -4.81 6.01
C ARG A 17 -4.82 -4.71 4.59
N THR A 18 -5.39 -3.56 4.24
CA THR A 18 -5.94 -3.27 2.91
C THR A 18 -4.86 -3.39 1.83
N LEU A 19 -3.69 -2.81 2.08
CA LEU A 19 -2.55 -2.91 1.18
C LEU A 19 -2.09 -4.36 0.98
N CYS A 20 -1.94 -5.11 2.08
CA CYS A 20 -1.52 -6.52 2.05
C CYS A 20 -2.52 -7.40 1.30
N GLN A 21 -3.82 -7.22 1.58
CA GLN A 21 -4.90 -7.93 0.92
C GLN A 21 -4.91 -7.65 -0.59
N ARG A 22 -4.80 -6.37 -0.99
CA ARG A 22 -4.76 -5.99 -2.41
C ARG A 22 -3.52 -6.54 -3.12
N ALA A 23 -2.37 -6.50 -2.46
CA ALA A 23 -1.11 -7.02 -3.00
C ALA A 23 -1.04 -8.56 -3.03
N GLY A 24 -1.99 -9.26 -2.39
CA GLY A 24 -1.94 -10.71 -2.20
C GLY A 24 -0.73 -11.14 -1.35
N VAL A 25 -0.34 -10.32 -0.37
CA VAL A 25 0.76 -10.55 0.55
C VAL A 25 0.20 -10.78 1.94
N HIS A 26 0.67 -11.81 2.64
CA HIS A 26 0.20 -12.09 3.99
C HIS A 26 0.68 -11.00 4.97
N GLU A 27 -0.20 -10.56 5.87
CA GLU A 27 0.09 -9.45 6.80
C GLU A 27 1.33 -9.71 7.66
N THR A 28 1.55 -10.96 8.07
CA THR A 28 2.75 -11.36 8.83
C THR A 28 4.05 -11.15 8.05
N THR A 29 4.02 -11.24 6.72
CA THR A 29 5.19 -10.98 5.87
C THR A 29 5.54 -9.50 5.87
N TYR A 30 4.54 -8.64 5.84
CA TYR A 30 4.72 -7.20 5.97
C TYR A 30 5.26 -6.84 7.37
N THR A 31 4.64 -7.37 8.43
CA THR A 31 5.07 -7.11 9.81
C THR A 31 6.48 -7.63 10.08
N ALA A 32 6.82 -8.83 9.60
CA ALA A 32 8.18 -9.37 9.74
C ALA A 32 9.23 -8.50 9.03
N ARG A 33 8.88 -7.90 7.88
CA ARG A 33 9.75 -6.93 7.23
C ARG A 33 9.85 -5.63 8.02
N LYS A 34 8.72 -5.12 8.52
CA LYS A 34 8.66 -3.89 9.32
C LYS A 34 9.51 -3.97 10.59
N SER A 35 9.54 -5.14 11.24
CA SER A 35 10.41 -5.42 12.39
C SER A 35 11.84 -5.83 11.99
N GLU A 36 12.23 -5.65 10.73
CA GLU A 36 13.56 -5.98 10.17
C GLU A 36 13.97 -7.45 10.29
N ARG A 37 13.07 -8.32 10.74
CA ARG A 37 13.29 -9.77 10.90
C ARG A 37 13.37 -10.52 9.59
N ARG A 38 12.96 -9.90 8.47
CA ARG A 38 12.97 -10.50 7.15
C ARG A 38 13.21 -9.47 6.05
N THR A 39 13.91 -9.88 4.99
CA THR A 39 14.01 -9.12 3.75
C THR A 39 12.89 -9.58 2.80
N LEU A 40 12.21 -8.64 2.16
CA LEU A 40 11.23 -8.97 1.12
C LEU A 40 11.94 -9.14 -0.21
N SER A 41 11.48 -10.12 -0.99
CA SER A 41 11.83 -10.22 -2.40
C SER A 41 11.41 -8.96 -3.14
N GLU A 42 12.18 -8.55 -4.15
CA GLU A 42 11.82 -7.48 -5.08
C GLU A 42 10.44 -7.69 -5.71
N ARG A 43 10.07 -8.95 -5.99
CA ARG A 43 8.72 -9.30 -6.49
C ARG A 43 7.63 -8.89 -5.51
N THR A 44 7.83 -9.12 -4.22
CA THR A 44 6.86 -8.75 -3.17
C THR A 44 6.81 -7.24 -2.99
N ILE A 45 7.97 -6.56 -3.03
CA ILE A 45 8.04 -5.09 -2.99
C ILE A 45 7.26 -4.48 -4.16
N ASN A 46 7.45 -5.01 -5.37
CA ASN A 46 6.75 -4.54 -6.57
C ASN A 46 5.23 -4.76 -6.49
N LYS A 47 4.78 -5.90 -5.95
CA LYS A 47 3.35 -6.15 -5.68
C LYS A 47 2.76 -5.12 -4.72
N LEU A 48 3.45 -4.84 -3.61
CA LEU A 48 3.03 -3.85 -2.62
C LEU A 48 3.00 -2.44 -3.24
N LYS A 49 4.00 -2.06 -4.03
CA LYS A 49 4.02 -0.76 -4.74
C LYS A 49 2.82 -0.61 -5.66
N ARG A 50 2.60 -1.58 -6.55
CA ARG A 50 1.49 -1.55 -7.51
C ARG A 50 0.14 -1.47 -6.81
N ALA A 51 -0.08 -2.30 -5.79
CA ALA A 51 -1.31 -2.28 -5.00
C ALA A 51 -1.53 -0.92 -4.31
N LEU A 52 -0.47 -0.29 -3.82
CA LEU A 52 -0.54 1.03 -3.22
C LEU A 52 -0.89 2.11 -4.26
N ASP A 53 -0.28 2.07 -5.43
CA ASP A 53 -0.59 2.99 -6.53
C ASP A 53 -2.06 2.89 -6.95
N GLU A 54 -2.57 1.66 -7.10
CA GLU A 54 -3.98 1.40 -7.43
C GLU A 54 -4.94 1.96 -6.35
N LEU A 55 -4.64 1.74 -5.05
CA LEU A 55 -5.46 2.26 -3.96
C LEU A 55 -5.43 3.79 -3.86
N ILE A 56 -4.27 4.41 -4.12
CA ILE A 56 -4.15 5.88 -4.15
C ILE A 56 -4.97 6.45 -5.30
N ASP A 57 -4.87 5.85 -6.49
CA ASP A 57 -5.62 6.29 -7.67
C ASP A 57 -7.13 6.15 -7.45
N GLU A 58 -7.59 5.04 -6.86
CA GLU A 58 -8.99 4.84 -6.47
C GLU A 58 -9.48 5.92 -5.49
N LYS A 59 -8.69 6.20 -4.44
CA LYS A 59 -9.03 7.22 -3.43
C LYS A 59 -9.08 8.62 -4.06
N ARG A 60 -8.15 8.92 -4.96
CA ARG A 60 -8.11 10.19 -5.70
C ARG A 60 -9.35 10.36 -6.59
N ARG A 61 -9.68 9.35 -7.40
CA ARG A 61 -10.86 9.38 -8.27
C ARG A 61 -12.16 9.50 -7.47
N ALA A 62 -12.25 8.86 -6.31
CA ALA A 62 -13.40 8.97 -5.42
C ALA A 62 -13.57 10.40 -4.88
N LEU A 63 -12.48 11.07 -4.52
CA LEU A 63 -12.50 12.48 -4.11
C LEU A 63 -12.89 13.40 -5.27
N GLU A 64 -12.28 13.25 -6.45
CA GLU A 64 -12.60 14.05 -7.64
C GLU A 64 -14.09 13.89 -8.04
N SER A 65 -14.62 12.68 -7.96
CA SER A 65 -16.05 12.41 -8.24
C SER A 65 -16.98 13.01 -7.19
N ALA A 66 -16.56 13.08 -5.92
CA ALA A 66 -17.34 13.70 -4.84
C ALA A 66 -17.35 15.23 -4.93
N GLU A 67 -16.27 15.84 -5.44
CA GLU A 67 -16.17 17.29 -5.64
C GLU A 67 -16.88 17.76 -6.92
N ALA A 68 -16.87 16.97 -8.00
CA ALA A 68 -17.54 17.31 -9.25
C ALA A 68 -19.09 17.21 -9.18
N GLY A 69 -19.64 16.58 -8.14
CA GLY A 69 -21.08 16.43 -7.92
C GLY A 69 -21.71 17.48 -7.00
N ARG A 70 -20.98 18.52 -6.58
CA ARG A 70 -21.48 19.62 -5.75
C ARG A 70 -21.73 20.90 -6.53
#